data_AF-A0A0W0FQQ3-F1
#
_entry.id   AF-A0A0W0FQQ3-F1
#
_cell.length_a   1.000
_cell.length_b   1.000
_cell.length_c   1.000
_cell.angle_alpha   90.00
_cell.angle_beta   90.00
_cell.angle_gamma   90.00
#
_symmetry.space_group_name_H-M   'P 1'
#
loop_
_entity.id
_entity.type
_entity.pdbx_description
1 polymer ?
#
loop_
_entity_poly.entity_id
_entity_poly.type
_entity_poly.pdbx_seq_one_letter_code
_entity_poly.pdbx_strand_id
1 'polypeptide(L)'
;MTCPPLSDSYTPHADIDVLNFALTLEYLEATFYHDALEKFSVDDFAAAGYPASVRSRFIEVAAHEKTHVEGIVGVIKGLKGTPTAKCTYNFPYKDPVGFVGLSAALETIGSSGYSGAAQFITDKAYLTVAASILSVESRHSSWVDGSVQGHNPWSGPFEVTLTPNQVFTLANGFIASCPSTNPPLPAKANPTLALSEGACPGAIATLTYDGTSSGVFLVFLTSNGPVSTPIHNDKTAKIPDGLKGTLFAFVSKAKDKADDENVVAGPALIMWPYDSEGNLIAQH
;
A
#
# COMPACT_ATOMS: atom_id res chain seq x y z
N MET A 1 -50.32 3.78 13.18
CA MET A 1 -49.08 3.02 12.95
C MET A 1 -48.16 3.92 12.15
N THR A 2 -47.17 4.53 12.79
CA THR A 2 -46.18 5.40 12.15
C THR A 2 -44.98 4.54 11.74
N CYS A 3 -44.57 4.60 10.48
CA CYS A 3 -43.32 4.00 10.02
C CYS A 3 -42.16 4.51 10.90
N PRO A 4 -41.22 3.66 11.33
CA PRO A 4 -40.01 4.16 11.96
C PRO A 4 -39.25 5.03 10.94
N PRO A 5 -38.64 6.14 11.36
CA PRO A 5 -37.76 6.90 10.47
C PRO A 5 -36.61 5.99 10.04
N LEU A 6 -36.20 6.11 8.77
CA LEU A 6 -34.90 5.60 8.33
C LEU A 6 -33.85 6.25 9.24
N SER A 7 -33.02 5.43 9.88
CA SER A 7 -31.93 5.92 10.71
C SER A 7 -30.89 6.58 9.80
N ASP A 8 -31.02 7.88 9.59
CA ASP A 8 -29.94 8.76 9.14
C ASP A 8 -28.92 8.93 10.29
N SER A 9 -28.30 7.83 10.73
CA SER A 9 -27.11 7.95 11.57
C SER A 9 -25.89 8.09 10.66
N TYR A 10 -25.80 9.24 10.00
CA TYR A 10 -24.48 9.79 9.67
C TYR A 10 -23.67 9.74 10.97
N THR A 11 -22.61 8.94 10.99
CA THR A 11 -21.69 8.88 12.12
C THR A 11 -20.44 9.63 11.68
N PRO A 12 -20.40 10.98 11.86
CA PRO A 12 -19.25 11.80 11.47
C PRO A 12 -17.93 11.27 12.05
N HIS A 13 -18.00 10.53 13.17
CA HIS A 13 -16.86 9.85 13.76
C HIS A 13 -16.24 8.78 12.84
N ALA A 14 -17.03 8.02 12.08
CA ALA A 14 -16.51 7.00 11.19
C ALA A 14 -15.71 7.59 10.02
N ASP A 15 -16.22 8.65 9.38
CA ASP A 15 -15.50 9.33 8.29
C ASP A 15 -14.23 10.03 8.82
N ILE A 16 -14.27 10.64 10.01
CA ILE A 16 -13.08 11.24 10.64
C ILE A 16 -12.01 10.18 10.93
N ASP A 17 -12.39 8.99 11.36
CA ASP A 17 -11.45 7.89 11.62
C ASP A 17 -10.79 7.40 10.32
N VAL A 18 -11.57 7.25 9.24
CA VAL A 18 -11.06 6.91 7.91
C VAL A 18 -10.12 7.99 7.38
N LEU A 19 -10.50 9.26 7.51
CA LEU A 19 -9.68 10.40 7.07
C LEU A 19 -8.39 10.52 7.88
N ASN A 20 -8.42 10.28 9.20
CA ASN A 20 -7.21 10.27 10.03
C ASN A 20 -6.29 9.08 9.71
N PHE A 21 -6.87 7.94 9.34
CA PHE A 21 -6.10 6.81 8.85
C PHE A 21 -5.40 7.16 7.52
N ALA A 22 -6.13 7.70 6.54
CA ALA A 22 -5.55 8.18 5.28
C ALA A 22 -4.46 9.24 5.53
N LEU A 23 -4.73 10.25 6.38
CA LEU A 23 -3.77 11.29 6.73
C LEU A 23 -2.47 10.73 7.33
N THR A 24 -2.53 9.61 8.05
CA THR A 24 -1.33 8.96 8.60
C THR A 24 -0.41 8.43 7.49
N LEU A 25 -1.01 7.89 6.42
CA LEU A 25 -0.29 7.36 5.26
C LEU A 25 0.23 8.50 4.37
N GLU A 26 -0.58 9.53 4.16
CA GLU A 26 -0.21 10.72 3.40
C GLU A 26 0.97 11.47 4.03
N TYR A 27 1.03 11.53 5.36
CA TYR A 27 2.23 12.06 6.03
C TYR A 27 3.47 11.19 5.83
N LEU A 28 3.32 9.87 5.70
CA LEU A 28 4.42 8.95 5.41
C LEU A 28 4.94 9.22 4.00
N GLU A 29 4.07 9.28 3.00
CA GLU A 29 4.44 9.53 1.59
C GLU A 29 5.01 10.94 1.38
N ALA A 30 4.36 11.96 1.93
CA ALA A 30 4.87 13.33 1.88
C ALA A 30 6.27 13.44 2.52
N THR A 31 6.53 12.73 3.62
CA THR A 31 7.86 12.71 4.25
C THR A 31 8.86 11.88 3.43
N PHE A 32 8.43 10.74 2.89
CA PHE A 32 9.25 9.88 2.04
C PHE A 32 9.82 10.65 0.85
N TYR A 33 8.98 11.36 0.10
CA TYR A 33 9.39 12.15 -1.05
C TYR A 33 10.24 13.35 -0.68
N HIS A 34 9.83 14.09 0.36
CA HIS A 34 10.59 15.23 0.86
C HIS A 34 12.03 14.84 1.21
N ASP A 35 12.19 13.83 2.08
CA ASP A 35 13.48 13.43 2.60
C ASP A 35 14.39 12.87 1.49
N ALA A 36 13.83 12.13 0.52
CA ALA A 36 14.59 11.64 -0.62
C ALA A 36 15.09 12.77 -1.53
N LEU A 37 14.27 13.80 -1.77
CA LEU A 37 14.63 14.93 -2.63
C LEU A 37 15.61 15.91 -1.96
N GLU A 38 15.59 15.99 -0.62
CA GLU A 38 16.64 16.66 0.16
C GLU A 38 17.97 15.89 0.10
N LYS A 39 17.89 14.55 0.18
CA LYS A 39 19.07 13.67 0.21
C LYS A 39 19.75 13.50 -1.15
N PHE A 40 18.99 13.41 -2.23
CA PHE A 40 19.49 13.08 -3.56
C PHE A 40 19.33 14.25 -4.54
N SER A 41 20.46 14.72 -5.07
CA SER A 41 20.57 15.75 -6.08
C SER A 41 20.21 15.23 -7.48
N VAL A 42 20.13 16.13 -8.47
CA VAL A 42 19.96 15.73 -9.87
C VAL A 42 21.15 14.91 -10.39
N ASP A 43 22.36 15.17 -9.88
CA ASP A 43 23.57 14.44 -10.27
C ASP A 43 23.55 13.01 -9.71
N ASP A 44 22.98 12.80 -8.51
CA ASP A 44 22.80 11.45 -7.94
C ASP A 44 21.83 10.62 -8.80
N PHE A 45 20.71 11.22 -9.24
CA PHE A 45 19.78 10.56 -10.15
C PHE A 45 20.43 10.25 -11.50
N ALA A 46 21.23 11.18 -12.04
CA ALA A 46 21.97 10.95 -13.28
C ALA A 46 23.01 9.83 -13.14
N ALA A 47 23.71 9.77 -12.00
CA ALA A 47 24.66 8.70 -11.68
C ALA A 47 23.96 7.33 -11.54
N ALA A 48 22.71 7.32 -11.08
CA ALA A 48 21.84 6.14 -11.05
C ALA A 48 21.24 5.77 -12.43
N GLY A 49 21.55 6.53 -13.48
CA GLY A 49 21.07 6.26 -14.85
C GLY A 49 19.71 6.88 -15.19
N TYR A 50 19.14 7.70 -14.32
CA TYR A 50 17.87 8.37 -14.58
C TYR A 50 18.06 9.72 -15.30
N PRO A 51 17.21 10.06 -16.29
CA PRO A 51 17.23 11.38 -16.88
C PRO A 51 16.76 12.42 -15.86
N ALA A 52 17.24 13.67 -15.99
CA ALA A 52 16.92 14.76 -15.06
C ALA A 52 15.40 14.98 -14.86
N SER A 53 14.60 14.66 -15.88
CA SER A 53 13.13 14.73 -15.82
C SER A 53 12.51 13.83 -14.75
N VAL A 54 13.15 12.71 -14.38
CA VAL A 54 12.67 11.82 -13.33
C VAL A 54 12.65 12.54 -11.98
N ARG A 55 13.78 13.16 -11.59
CA ARG A 55 13.84 13.94 -10.35
C ARG A 55 12.87 15.12 -10.39
N SER A 56 12.78 15.84 -11.51
CA SER A 56 11.82 16.94 -11.65
C SER A 56 10.37 16.50 -11.47
N ARG A 57 10.01 15.29 -11.93
CA ARG A 57 8.68 14.75 -11.73
C ARG A 57 8.45 14.31 -10.28
N PHE A 58 9.45 13.75 -9.60
CA PHE A 58 9.33 13.48 -8.17
C PHE A 58 9.14 14.73 -7.31
N ILE A 59 9.68 15.89 -7.71
CA ILE A 59 9.36 17.17 -7.06
C ILE A 59 7.87 17.50 -7.18
N GLU A 60 7.27 17.22 -8.34
CA GLU A 60 5.84 17.42 -8.57
C GLU A 60 4.99 16.44 -7.75
N VAL A 61 5.38 15.16 -7.70
CA VAL A 61 4.76 14.14 -6.82
C VAL A 61 4.81 14.60 -5.36
N ALA A 62 5.98 15.02 -4.87
CA ALA A 62 6.11 15.55 -3.50
C ALA A 62 5.17 16.75 -3.21
N ALA A 63 4.89 17.58 -4.23
CA ALA A 63 3.94 18.67 -4.11
C ALA A 63 2.48 18.20 -4.08
N HIS A 64 2.15 17.12 -4.79
CA HIS A 64 0.85 16.46 -4.71
C HIS A 64 0.63 15.86 -3.31
N GLU A 65 1.57 15.11 -2.76
CA GLU A 65 1.42 14.52 -1.41
C GLU A 65 1.26 15.59 -0.33
N LYS A 66 1.99 16.70 -0.44
CA LYS A 66 1.76 17.85 0.43
C LYS A 66 0.34 18.41 0.29
N THR A 67 -0.18 18.48 -0.93
CA THR A 67 -1.54 18.96 -1.21
C THR A 67 -2.60 18.00 -0.67
N HIS A 68 -2.39 16.69 -0.78
CA HIS A 68 -3.25 15.65 -0.22
C HIS A 68 -3.33 15.80 1.31
N VAL A 69 -2.19 15.89 2.00
CA VAL A 69 -2.10 16.17 3.44
C VAL A 69 -2.90 17.42 3.82
N GLU A 70 -2.66 18.55 3.15
CA GLU A 70 -3.35 19.81 3.44
C GLU A 70 -4.85 19.72 3.22
N GLY A 71 -5.28 19.05 2.14
CA GLY A 71 -6.67 18.81 1.81
C GLY A 71 -7.37 17.99 2.89
N ILE A 72 -6.80 16.86 3.29
CA ILE A 72 -7.38 15.97 4.31
C ILE A 72 -7.42 16.64 5.68
N VAL A 73 -6.36 17.36 6.06
CA VAL A 73 -6.36 18.18 7.29
C VAL A 73 -7.49 19.22 7.27
N GLY A 74 -7.70 19.86 6.11
CA GLY A 74 -8.80 20.82 5.90
C GLY A 74 -10.17 20.17 6.11
N VAL A 75 -10.39 19.00 5.52
CA VAL A 75 -11.65 18.24 5.66
C VAL A 75 -11.89 17.83 7.11
N ILE A 76 -10.90 17.24 7.79
CA ILE A 76 -11.03 16.81 9.20
C ILE A 76 -11.37 18.01 10.10
N LYS A 77 -10.71 19.15 9.92
CA LYS A 77 -11.01 20.37 10.68
C LYS A 77 -12.41 20.92 10.38
N GLY A 78 -12.85 20.87 9.12
CA GLY A 78 -14.20 21.26 8.71
C GLY A 78 -15.27 20.41 9.40
N LEU A 79 -14.98 19.12 9.59
CA LEU A 79 -15.79 18.18 10.37
C LEU A 79 -15.70 18.36 11.89
N LYS A 80 -14.94 19.34 12.38
CA LYS A 80 -14.62 19.55 13.80
C LYS A 80 -13.88 18.36 14.44
N GLY A 81 -13.24 17.53 13.61
CA GLY A 81 -12.33 16.48 14.06
C GLY A 81 -10.96 17.05 14.41
N THR A 82 -10.15 16.23 15.08
CA THR A 82 -8.73 16.53 15.34
C THR A 82 -7.88 15.75 14.33
N PRO A 83 -7.16 16.43 13.43
CA PRO A 83 -6.24 15.76 12.52
C PRO A 83 -5.09 15.13 13.30
N THR A 84 -4.69 13.92 12.91
CA THR A 84 -3.47 13.28 13.37
C THR A 84 -2.26 14.15 13.03
N ALA A 85 -1.22 14.10 13.86
CA ALA A 85 0.04 14.76 13.60
C ALA A 85 1.02 13.79 12.93
N LYS A 86 1.95 14.35 12.15
CA LYS A 86 3.01 13.64 11.44
C LYS A 86 3.83 12.76 12.40
N CYS A 87 4.10 11.53 12.00
CA CYS A 87 4.99 10.63 12.73
C CYS A 87 6.47 10.88 12.35
N THR A 88 7.36 10.10 12.93
CA THR A 88 8.75 9.97 12.49
C THR A 88 8.91 8.66 11.73
N TYR A 89 9.73 8.67 10.68
CA TYR A 89 9.82 7.58 9.73
C TYR A 89 11.26 7.15 9.48
N ASN A 90 11.44 5.87 9.15
CA ASN A 90 12.71 5.27 8.74
C ASN A 90 12.51 4.58 7.40
N PHE A 91 13.15 5.10 6.35
CA PHE A 91 13.09 4.51 5.02
C PHE A 91 14.41 3.80 4.67
N PRO A 92 14.37 2.57 4.13
CA PRO A 92 15.56 1.75 3.93
C PRO A 92 16.39 2.10 2.69
N TYR A 93 15.97 3.08 1.87
CA TYR A 93 16.66 3.41 0.62
C TYR A 93 18.04 4.05 0.87
N LYS A 94 19.01 3.66 0.05
CA LYS A 94 20.40 4.12 0.14
C LYS A 94 20.81 5.03 -1.02
N ASP A 95 20.15 4.87 -2.16
CA ASP A 95 20.43 5.55 -3.43
C ASP A 95 19.11 5.84 -4.18
N PRO A 96 19.16 6.58 -5.30
CA PRO A 96 17.99 6.85 -6.12
C PRO A 96 17.31 5.60 -6.70
N VAL A 97 18.03 4.49 -6.91
CA VAL A 97 17.44 3.23 -7.40
C VAL A 97 16.51 2.64 -6.35
N GLY A 98 16.99 2.51 -5.11
CA GLY A 98 16.19 2.05 -3.98
C GLY A 98 15.03 3.00 -3.64
N PHE A 99 15.20 4.31 -3.83
CA PHE A 99 14.11 5.28 -3.69
C PHE A 99 13.03 5.07 -4.75
N VAL A 100 13.39 4.95 -6.02
CA VAL A 100 12.42 4.70 -7.11
C VAL A 100 11.65 3.39 -6.89
N GLY A 101 12.35 2.32 -6.50
CA GLY A 101 11.70 1.04 -6.20
C GLY A 101 10.73 1.12 -5.02
N LEU A 102 11.11 1.83 -3.94
CA LEU A 102 10.21 2.01 -2.79
C LEU A 102 9.05 2.96 -3.10
N SER A 103 9.24 3.95 -3.98
CA SER A 103 8.16 4.82 -4.47
C SER A 103 7.08 4.00 -5.17
N ALA A 104 7.44 3.13 -6.11
CA ALA A 104 6.47 2.25 -6.78
C ALA A 104 5.65 1.40 -5.78
N ALA A 105 6.34 0.88 -4.76
CA ALA A 105 5.71 0.12 -3.68
C ALA A 105 4.71 0.95 -2.86
N LEU A 106 5.12 2.14 -2.37
CA LEU A 106 4.27 3.00 -1.55
C LEU A 106 3.04 3.48 -2.31
N GLU A 107 3.21 3.95 -3.55
CA GLU A 107 2.12 4.42 -4.40
C GLU A 107 1.07 3.33 -4.68
N THR A 108 1.51 2.08 -4.90
CA THR A 108 0.58 0.94 -5.03
C THR A 108 -0.14 0.65 -3.70
N ILE A 109 0.55 0.77 -2.56
CA ILE A 109 -0.07 0.60 -1.25
C ILE A 109 -1.11 1.69 -1.00
N GLY A 110 -0.79 2.94 -1.36
CA GLY A 110 -1.69 4.10 -1.30
C GLY A 110 -2.95 3.87 -2.15
N SER A 111 -2.79 3.51 -3.43
CA SER A 111 -3.92 3.24 -4.33
C SER A 111 -4.79 2.07 -3.85
N SER A 112 -4.17 0.97 -3.40
CA SER A 112 -4.86 -0.17 -2.79
C SER A 112 -5.63 0.22 -1.53
N GLY A 113 -5.04 1.09 -0.70
CA GLY A 113 -5.62 1.58 0.55
C GLY A 113 -6.83 2.48 0.30
N TYR A 114 -6.72 3.45 -0.60
CA TYR A 114 -7.86 4.30 -0.99
C TYR A 114 -9.00 3.49 -1.60
N SER A 115 -8.67 2.54 -2.48
CA SER A 115 -9.67 1.65 -3.10
C SER A 115 -10.39 0.80 -2.05
N GLY A 116 -9.66 0.24 -1.08
CA GLY A 116 -10.24 -0.52 0.03
C GLY A 116 -11.03 0.34 1.01
N ALA A 117 -10.60 1.58 1.25
CA ALA A 117 -11.23 2.50 2.17
C ALA A 117 -12.55 3.10 1.64
N ALA A 118 -12.74 3.13 0.32
CA ALA A 118 -13.92 3.71 -0.33
C ALA A 118 -15.26 3.20 0.24
N GLN A 119 -15.30 1.93 0.67
CA GLN A 119 -16.50 1.32 1.26
C GLN A 119 -16.87 1.85 2.66
N PHE A 120 -15.91 2.45 3.37
CA PHE A 120 -16.10 2.97 4.73
C PHE A 120 -16.47 4.45 4.76
N ILE A 121 -16.37 5.14 3.63
CA ILE A 121 -16.73 6.57 3.52
C ILE A 121 -18.24 6.69 3.30
N THR A 122 -18.92 7.31 4.28
CA THR A 122 -20.38 7.47 4.24
C THR A 122 -20.78 8.72 3.46
N ASP A 123 -20.09 9.84 3.67
CA ASP A 123 -20.34 11.10 2.95
C ASP A 123 -19.87 11.04 1.48
N LYS A 124 -20.77 11.37 0.55
CA LYS A 124 -20.49 11.29 -0.89
C LYS A 124 -19.54 12.37 -1.40
N ALA A 125 -19.48 13.52 -0.74
CA ALA A 125 -18.49 14.54 -1.06
C ALA A 125 -17.09 14.05 -0.68
N TYR A 126 -16.93 13.40 0.48
CA TYR A 126 -15.63 12.83 0.88
C TYR A 126 -15.23 11.64 0.04
N LEU A 127 -16.19 10.79 -0.35
CA LEU A 127 -15.92 9.72 -1.30
C LEU A 127 -15.41 10.27 -2.64
N THR A 128 -15.96 11.39 -3.11
CA THR A 128 -15.51 12.05 -4.35
C THR A 128 -14.09 12.62 -4.22
N VAL A 129 -13.76 13.20 -3.06
CA VAL A 129 -12.40 13.68 -2.78
C VAL A 129 -11.42 12.50 -2.73
N ALA A 130 -11.75 11.43 -1.98
CA ALA A 130 -10.93 10.23 -1.90
C ALA A 130 -10.74 9.56 -3.28
N ALA A 131 -11.78 9.49 -4.10
CA ALA A 131 -11.67 8.97 -5.47
C ALA A 131 -10.77 9.85 -6.36
N SER A 132 -10.73 11.17 -6.11
CA SER A 132 -9.85 12.08 -6.83
C SER A 132 -8.39 11.86 -6.46
N ILE A 133 -8.09 11.66 -5.17
CA ILE A 133 -6.74 11.33 -4.67
C ILE A 133 -6.30 9.97 -5.21
N LEU A 134 -7.12 8.93 -5.03
CA LEU A 134 -6.89 7.58 -5.59
C LEU A 134 -6.47 7.63 -7.06
N SER A 135 -7.18 8.43 -7.87
CA SER A 135 -6.88 8.55 -9.29
C SER A 135 -5.49 9.14 -9.57
N VAL A 136 -4.98 10.00 -8.69
CA VAL A 136 -3.63 10.58 -8.77
C VAL A 136 -2.58 9.58 -8.28
N GLU A 137 -2.78 8.92 -7.14
CA GLU A 137 -1.91 7.83 -6.63
C GLU A 137 -1.67 6.76 -7.71
N SER A 138 -2.75 6.27 -8.33
CA SER A 138 -2.64 5.25 -9.39
C SER A 138 -1.84 5.74 -10.60
N ARG A 139 -1.87 7.05 -10.91
CA ARG A 139 -1.05 7.63 -11.99
C ARG A 139 0.40 7.79 -11.59
N HIS A 140 0.69 8.11 -10.34
CA HIS A 140 2.06 8.14 -9.82
C HIS A 140 2.67 6.74 -9.88
N SER A 141 2.01 5.72 -9.32
CA SER A 141 2.43 4.31 -9.44
C SER A 141 2.66 3.92 -10.91
N SER A 142 1.68 4.16 -11.78
CA SER A 142 1.79 3.86 -13.22
C SER A 142 2.98 4.57 -13.88
N TRP A 143 3.25 5.81 -13.50
CA TRP A 143 4.38 6.58 -14.04
C TRP A 143 5.71 6.01 -13.56
N VAL A 144 5.85 5.68 -12.27
CA VAL A 144 7.08 5.10 -11.72
C VAL A 144 7.34 3.73 -12.35
N ASP A 145 6.37 2.83 -12.36
CA ASP A 145 6.53 1.50 -12.95
C ASP A 145 6.78 1.58 -14.47
N GLY A 146 5.91 2.28 -15.20
CA GLY A 146 5.97 2.33 -16.65
C GLY A 146 7.09 3.20 -17.20
N SER A 147 7.09 4.47 -16.82
CA SER A 147 7.94 5.49 -17.47
C SER A 147 9.34 5.58 -16.86
N VAL A 148 9.50 5.24 -15.58
CA VAL A 148 10.79 5.32 -14.88
C VAL A 148 11.51 3.98 -14.90
N GLN A 149 10.81 2.90 -14.53
CA GLN A 149 11.43 1.57 -14.42
C GLN A 149 11.32 0.74 -15.70
N GLY A 150 10.44 1.09 -16.64
CA GLY A 150 10.20 0.31 -17.86
C GLY A 150 9.43 -0.99 -17.62
N HIS A 151 8.78 -1.12 -16.47
CA HIS A 151 7.88 -2.22 -16.14
C HIS A 151 6.49 -2.00 -16.75
N ASN A 152 5.61 -2.99 -16.64
CA ASN A 152 4.20 -2.80 -16.92
C ASN A 152 3.59 -1.86 -15.87
N PRO A 153 2.88 -0.78 -16.24
CA PRO A 153 2.33 0.22 -15.31
C PRO A 153 1.13 -0.22 -14.48
N TRP A 154 0.72 -1.50 -14.53
CA TRP A 154 -0.39 -2.03 -13.73
C TRP A 154 -0.21 -3.52 -13.46
N SER A 155 -0.84 -4.05 -12.42
CA SER A 155 -0.80 -5.48 -12.05
C SER A 155 -1.94 -6.32 -12.67
N GLY A 156 -2.94 -5.68 -13.27
CA GLY A 156 -4.09 -6.34 -13.87
C GLY A 156 -5.27 -5.38 -14.15
N PRO A 157 -6.45 -5.91 -14.52
CA PRO A 157 -7.61 -5.10 -14.92
C PRO A 157 -8.34 -4.36 -13.77
N PHE A 158 -8.12 -4.78 -12.54
CA PHE A 158 -8.69 -4.20 -11.31
C PHE A 158 -7.58 -3.90 -10.28
N GLU A 159 -7.75 -2.82 -9.52
CA GLU A 159 -6.88 -2.52 -8.39
C GLU A 159 -7.08 -3.57 -7.28
N VAL A 160 -5.98 -4.01 -6.66
CA VAL A 160 -6.08 -4.89 -5.50
C VAL A 160 -6.45 -4.06 -4.29
N THR A 161 -7.56 -4.36 -3.65
CA THR A 161 -8.02 -3.60 -2.48
C THR A 161 -7.43 -4.19 -1.19
N LEU A 162 -7.02 -3.31 -0.27
CA LEU A 162 -6.51 -3.70 1.05
C LEU A 162 -7.38 -3.18 2.18
N THR A 163 -7.48 -3.95 3.27
CA THR A 163 -8.13 -3.50 4.51
C THR A 163 -7.22 -2.52 5.28
N PRO A 164 -7.77 -1.70 6.20
CA PRO A 164 -6.94 -0.82 7.04
C PRO A 164 -5.83 -1.54 7.79
N ASN A 165 -6.09 -2.75 8.32
CA ASN A 165 -5.07 -3.56 8.99
C ASN A 165 -3.94 -3.96 8.04
N GLN A 166 -4.28 -4.32 6.80
CA GLN A 166 -3.30 -4.75 5.80
C GLN A 166 -2.42 -3.58 5.34
N VAL A 167 -3.03 -2.43 5.03
CA VAL A 167 -2.29 -1.21 4.67
C VAL A 167 -1.40 -0.77 5.82
N PHE A 168 -1.94 -0.75 7.04
CA PHE A 168 -1.17 -0.38 8.22
C PHE A 168 -0.03 -1.36 8.50
N THR A 169 -0.21 -2.66 8.24
CA THR A 169 0.87 -3.64 8.37
C THR A 169 2.07 -3.31 7.48
N LEU A 170 1.81 -2.90 6.23
CA LEU A 170 2.87 -2.52 5.28
C LEU A 170 3.51 -1.17 5.67
N ALA A 171 2.70 -0.19 6.05
CA ALA A 171 3.18 1.13 6.45
C ALA A 171 3.95 1.13 7.78
N ASN A 172 3.55 0.28 8.73
CA ASN A 172 4.09 0.25 10.09
C ASN A 172 5.59 -0.11 10.12
N GLY A 173 6.11 -0.81 9.11
CA GLY A 173 7.54 -1.06 8.98
C GLY A 173 8.39 0.21 8.81
N PHE A 174 7.79 1.31 8.34
CA PHE A 174 8.47 2.59 8.13
C PHE A 174 8.21 3.59 9.27
N ILE A 175 7.24 3.34 10.15
CA ILE A 175 6.86 4.26 11.23
C ILE A 175 7.74 3.98 12.45
N ALA A 176 8.61 4.93 12.81
CA ALA A 176 9.48 4.81 13.98
C ALA A 176 8.76 5.17 15.28
N SER A 177 8.03 6.30 15.28
CA SER A 177 7.19 6.72 16.41
C SER A 177 6.20 7.80 15.99
N CYS A 178 5.04 7.85 16.65
CA CYS A 178 4.01 8.88 16.44
C CYS A 178 3.74 9.65 17.73
N PRO A 179 3.31 10.93 17.65
CA PRO A 179 2.88 11.69 18.82
C PRO A 179 1.79 10.96 19.62
N SER A 180 1.94 10.91 20.94
CA SER A 180 0.96 10.27 21.84
C SER A 180 -0.40 10.98 21.87
N THR A 181 -0.47 12.19 21.32
CA THR A 181 -1.69 12.97 21.13
C THR A 181 -2.49 12.55 19.90
N ASN A 182 -1.95 11.70 19.03
CA ASN A 182 -2.68 11.22 17.86
C ASN A 182 -3.88 10.38 18.29
N PRO A 183 -5.02 10.50 17.58
CA PRO A 183 -6.16 9.64 17.84
C PRO A 183 -5.78 8.16 17.60
N PRO A 184 -6.42 7.21 18.30
CA PRO A 184 -6.23 5.79 18.00
C PRO A 184 -6.52 5.50 16.53
N LEU A 185 -5.64 4.76 15.88
CA LEU A 185 -5.89 4.32 14.51
C LEU A 185 -6.94 3.21 14.51
N PRO A 186 -7.89 3.20 13.54
CA PRO A 186 -8.83 2.11 13.35
C PRO A 186 -8.18 0.90 12.67
N ALA A 187 -6.89 0.66 12.95
CA ALA A 187 -6.08 -0.38 12.33
C ALA A 187 -5.04 -0.92 13.32
N LYS A 188 -4.70 -2.19 13.14
CA LYS A 188 -3.66 -2.91 13.87
C LYS A 188 -2.79 -3.67 12.88
N ALA A 189 -1.49 -3.61 13.07
CA ALA A 189 -0.56 -4.37 12.26
C ALA A 189 -0.71 -5.87 12.55
N ASN A 190 -0.79 -6.64 11.48
CA ASN A 190 -0.76 -8.10 11.52
C ASN A 190 0.66 -8.60 11.79
N PRO A 191 0.83 -9.86 12.23
CA PRO A 191 2.13 -10.51 12.21
C PRO A 191 2.77 -10.45 10.82
N THR A 192 4.07 -10.24 10.75
CA THR A 192 4.80 -10.08 9.48
C THR A 192 4.94 -11.41 8.74
N LEU A 193 4.89 -11.36 7.42
CA LEU A 193 5.26 -12.45 6.52
C LEU A 193 6.44 -11.99 5.65
N ALA A 194 7.41 -12.88 5.45
CA ALA A 194 8.44 -12.74 4.43
C ALA A 194 8.59 -14.05 3.65
N LEU A 195 8.90 -13.93 2.36
CA LEU A 195 9.27 -15.04 1.49
C LEU A 195 10.79 -15.06 1.34
N SER A 196 11.36 -16.24 1.09
CA SER A 196 12.79 -16.40 0.81
C SER A 196 13.23 -15.52 -0.37
N GLU A 197 14.45 -15.01 -0.31
CA GLU A 197 15.05 -14.21 -1.39
C GLU A 197 15.03 -14.98 -2.72
N GLY A 198 14.76 -14.27 -3.81
CA GLY A 198 14.63 -14.87 -5.15
C GLY A 198 13.34 -15.70 -5.36
N ALA A 199 12.39 -15.68 -4.43
CA ALA A 199 11.07 -16.30 -4.61
C ALA A 199 10.38 -15.78 -5.88
N CYS A 200 10.04 -16.71 -6.78
CA CYS A 200 9.38 -16.41 -8.05
C CYS A 200 8.21 -17.37 -8.33
N PRO A 201 7.27 -16.99 -9.21
CA PRO A 201 6.16 -17.85 -9.62
C PRO A 201 6.64 -19.22 -10.10
N GLY A 202 6.00 -20.28 -9.60
CA GLY A 202 6.34 -21.67 -9.90
C GLY A 202 7.41 -22.29 -9.01
N ALA A 203 8.21 -21.48 -8.29
CA ALA A 203 9.23 -21.98 -7.37
C ALA A 203 8.64 -22.37 -5.99
N ILE A 204 9.38 -23.19 -5.25
CA ILE A 204 9.12 -23.42 -3.83
C ILE A 204 9.81 -22.31 -3.04
N ALA A 205 9.04 -21.56 -2.25
CA ALA A 205 9.57 -20.55 -1.35
C ALA A 205 9.52 -21.03 0.10
N THR A 206 10.52 -20.63 0.88
CA THR A 206 10.49 -20.74 2.34
C THR A 206 9.82 -19.49 2.92
N LEU A 207 8.93 -19.68 3.89
CA LEU A 207 8.13 -18.63 4.50
C LEU A 207 8.62 -18.35 5.93
N THR A 208 8.82 -17.07 6.23
CA THR A 208 9.17 -16.60 7.58
C THR A 208 7.98 -15.82 8.14
N TYR A 209 7.34 -16.37 9.17
CA TYR A 209 6.23 -15.75 9.89
C TYR A 209 6.02 -16.45 11.24
N ASP A 210 5.37 -15.76 12.18
CA ASP A 210 4.93 -16.35 13.45
C ASP A 210 3.53 -16.94 13.32
N GLY A 211 3.30 -18.13 13.89
CA GLY A 211 2.00 -18.82 13.86
C GLY A 211 2.06 -20.25 13.30
N THR A 212 0.88 -20.85 13.14
CA THR A 212 0.72 -22.24 12.67
C THR A 212 1.02 -22.40 11.18
N SER A 213 1.59 -23.55 10.80
CA SER A 213 1.71 -24.02 9.41
C SER A 213 0.71 -25.13 9.05
N SER A 214 -0.04 -25.64 10.03
CA SER A 214 -1.03 -26.68 9.81
C SER A 214 -2.36 -26.09 9.35
N GLY A 215 -2.86 -26.56 8.20
CA GLY A 215 -4.18 -26.19 7.67
C GLY A 215 -4.27 -24.75 7.19
N VAL A 216 -3.14 -24.13 6.81
CA VAL A 216 -3.09 -22.77 6.29
C VAL A 216 -2.61 -22.73 4.84
N PHE A 217 -2.87 -21.63 4.16
CA PHE A 217 -2.60 -21.40 2.76
C PHE A 217 -1.74 -20.15 2.60
N LEU A 218 -0.84 -20.17 1.62
CA LEU A 218 -0.19 -18.98 1.10
C LEU A 218 -1.13 -18.41 0.04
N VAL A 219 -1.78 -17.30 0.38
CA VAL A 219 -2.78 -16.63 -0.45
C VAL A 219 -2.16 -15.36 -1.04
N PHE A 220 -2.28 -15.18 -2.35
CA PHE A 220 -1.92 -13.97 -3.06
C PHE A 220 -3.20 -13.25 -3.46
N LEU A 221 -3.39 -12.02 -2.99
CA LEU A 221 -4.42 -11.14 -3.55
C LEU A 221 -3.93 -10.63 -4.91
N THR A 222 -4.72 -10.93 -5.94
CA THR A 222 -4.46 -10.49 -7.31
C THR A 222 -5.64 -9.67 -7.81
N SER A 223 -5.42 -9.00 -8.94
CA SER A 223 -6.44 -8.25 -9.66
C SER A 223 -7.70 -9.07 -10.01
N ASN A 224 -7.56 -10.38 -10.21
CA ASN A 224 -8.67 -11.27 -10.55
C ASN A 224 -9.17 -12.10 -9.36
N GLY A 225 -8.86 -11.65 -8.13
CA GLY A 225 -9.19 -12.35 -6.90
C GLY A 225 -8.04 -13.19 -6.33
N PRO A 226 -8.28 -13.89 -5.21
CA PRO A 226 -7.24 -14.62 -4.50
C PRO A 226 -6.80 -15.87 -5.27
N VAL A 227 -5.48 -16.08 -5.33
CA VAL A 227 -4.85 -17.31 -5.81
C VAL A 227 -4.05 -17.90 -4.66
N SER A 228 -4.09 -19.21 -4.46
CA SER A 228 -3.46 -19.81 -3.27
C SER A 228 -2.86 -21.18 -3.49
N THR A 229 -2.02 -21.56 -2.53
CA THR A 229 -1.36 -22.86 -2.44
C THR A 229 -1.34 -23.29 -0.97
N PRO A 230 -1.43 -24.59 -0.64
CA PRO A 230 -1.24 -25.05 0.73
C PRO A 230 0.18 -24.77 1.23
N ILE A 231 0.33 -24.43 2.51
CA ILE A 231 1.63 -24.35 3.18
C ILE A 231 1.95 -25.70 3.81
N HIS A 232 3.18 -26.17 3.60
CA HIS A 232 3.70 -27.38 4.22
C HIS A 232 4.12 -27.12 5.68
N ASN A 233 4.21 -28.18 6.48
CA ASN A 233 4.53 -28.08 7.91
C ASN A 233 5.90 -27.41 8.18
N ASP A 234 6.84 -27.54 7.25
CA ASP A 234 8.17 -26.92 7.27
C ASP A 234 8.18 -25.46 6.79
N LYS A 235 6.99 -24.84 6.66
CA LYS A 235 6.78 -23.47 6.17
C LYS A 235 7.30 -23.25 4.74
N THR A 236 7.22 -24.27 3.90
CA THR A 236 7.44 -24.13 2.45
C THR A 236 6.12 -24.13 1.69
N ALA A 237 6.07 -23.47 0.54
CA ALA A 237 4.93 -23.50 -0.36
C ALA A 237 5.37 -23.28 -1.81
N LYS A 238 4.76 -23.99 -2.77
CA LYS A 238 4.95 -23.72 -4.20
C LYS A 238 4.15 -22.47 -4.58
N ILE A 239 4.83 -21.41 -4.97
CA ILE A 239 4.20 -20.19 -5.48
C ILE A 239 3.42 -20.54 -6.76
N PRO A 240 2.14 -20.16 -6.88
CA PRO A 240 1.36 -20.39 -8.08
C PRO A 240 2.05 -19.85 -9.34
N ASP A 241 1.96 -20.60 -10.43
CA ASP A 241 2.51 -20.19 -11.73
C ASP A 241 1.73 -18.97 -12.28
N GLY A 242 2.39 -18.16 -13.12
CA GLY A 242 1.73 -17.07 -13.85
C GLY A 242 1.38 -15.81 -13.06
N LEU A 243 1.72 -15.74 -11.76
CA LEU A 243 1.62 -14.51 -10.98
C LEU A 243 2.61 -13.46 -11.49
N LYS A 244 2.21 -12.19 -11.51
CA LYS A 244 3.03 -11.06 -11.95
C LYS A 244 2.45 -9.73 -11.45
N GLY A 245 3.24 -8.66 -11.57
CA GLY A 245 2.92 -7.33 -11.06
C GLY A 245 3.17 -7.20 -9.56
N THR A 246 2.58 -6.16 -8.98
CA THR A 246 2.55 -5.94 -7.53
C THR A 246 1.34 -6.67 -6.93
N LEU A 247 1.61 -7.56 -5.99
CA LEU A 247 0.66 -8.46 -5.32
C LEU A 247 0.90 -8.44 -3.80
N PHE A 248 -0.07 -8.96 -3.06
CA PHE A 248 0.02 -9.05 -1.61
C PHE A 248 -0.14 -10.50 -1.15
N ALA A 249 0.88 -11.04 -0.50
CA ALA A 249 0.90 -12.42 -0.02
C ALA A 249 0.53 -12.50 1.47
N PHE A 250 -0.22 -13.54 1.84
CA PHE A 250 -0.75 -13.76 3.17
C PHE A 250 -0.60 -15.22 3.57
N VAL A 251 -0.40 -15.46 4.85
CA VAL A 251 -0.72 -16.76 5.46
C VAL A 251 -2.14 -16.68 5.96
N SER A 252 -3.03 -17.54 5.47
CA SER A 252 -4.45 -17.52 5.80
C SER A 252 -4.97 -18.90 6.20
N LYS A 253 -5.95 -18.93 7.10
CA LYS A 253 -6.71 -20.13 7.47
C LYS A 253 -7.67 -20.58 6.37
N ALA A 254 -7.94 -19.73 5.38
CA ALA A 254 -8.84 -20.01 4.27
C ALA A 254 -8.13 -19.75 2.93
N LYS A 255 -8.36 -20.65 1.97
CA LYS A 255 -7.67 -20.65 0.66
C LYS A 255 -8.04 -19.46 -0.23
N ASP A 256 -9.17 -18.82 0.02
CA ASP A 256 -9.79 -17.80 -0.83
C ASP A 256 -10.09 -16.51 -0.05
N LYS A 257 -9.50 -16.36 1.14
CA LYS A 257 -9.70 -15.18 1.98
C LYS A 257 -8.40 -14.66 2.52
N ALA A 258 -8.28 -13.34 2.57
CA ALA A 258 -7.23 -12.62 3.25
C ALA A 258 -7.79 -11.54 4.18
N ASP A 259 -9.07 -11.63 4.56
CA ASP A 259 -9.67 -10.72 5.54
C ASP A 259 -9.06 -10.90 6.95
N ASP A 260 -9.30 -9.92 7.81
CA ASP A 260 -8.68 -9.82 9.14
C ASP A 260 -9.03 -11.00 10.07
N GLU A 261 -10.11 -11.74 9.81
CA GLU A 261 -10.50 -12.92 10.60
C GLU A 261 -9.65 -14.17 10.24
N ASN A 262 -9.26 -14.25 8.97
CA ASN A 262 -8.59 -15.42 8.41
C ASN A 262 -7.07 -15.28 8.35
N VAL A 263 -6.55 -14.06 8.29
CA VAL A 263 -5.09 -13.81 8.25
C VAL A 263 -4.40 -14.28 9.52
N VAL A 264 -3.32 -15.03 9.33
CA VAL A 264 -2.34 -15.42 10.35
C VAL A 264 -1.14 -14.49 10.31
N ALA A 265 -0.66 -14.17 9.12
CA ALA A 265 0.44 -13.24 8.88
C ALA A 265 0.36 -12.59 7.50
N GLY A 266 0.94 -11.40 7.37
CA GLY A 266 0.95 -10.59 6.15
C GLY A 266 -0.01 -9.40 6.19
N PRO A 267 -0.08 -8.60 5.12
CA PRO A 267 0.53 -8.88 3.83
C PRO A 267 2.07 -8.78 3.82
N ALA A 268 2.70 -9.61 3.00
CA ALA A 268 3.99 -9.31 2.40
C ALA A 268 3.74 -8.67 1.03
N LEU A 269 4.37 -7.52 0.76
CA LEU A 269 4.37 -6.92 -0.58
C LEU A 269 5.27 -7.75 -1.50
N ILE A 270 4.71 -8.20 -2.62
CA ILE A 270 5.43 -8.96 -3.64
C ILE A 270 5.41 -8.18 -4.93
N MET A 271 6.59 -7.89 -5.46
CA MET A 271 6.73 -7.22 -6.75
C MET A 271 7.39 -8.19 -7.72
N TRP A 272 6.68 -8.58 -8.76
CA TRP A 272 7.20 -9.36 -9.88
C TRP A 272 6.97 -8.58 -11.17
N PRO A 273 7.82 -7.58 -11.47
CA PRO A 273 7.63 -6.72 -12.63
C PRO A 273 7.63 -7.55 -13.90
N TYR A 274 6.94 -7.06 -14.92
CA TYR A 274 6.79 -7.75 -16.19
C TYR A 274 6.76 -6.76 -17.34
N ASP A 275 7.05 -7.23 -18.55
CA ASP A 275 7.09 -6.40 -19.76
C ASP A 275 5.71 -6.29 -20.45
N SER A 276 5.68 -5.64 -21.62
CA SER A 276 4.48 -5.49 -22.45
C SER A 276 4.02 -6.79 -23.12
N GLU A 277 4.88 -7.80 -23.20
CA GLU A 277 4.57 -9.14 -23.73
C GLU A 277 4.06 -10.08 -22.63
N GLY A 278 4.16 -9.66 -21.36
CA GLY A 278 3.71 -10.41 -20.22
C GLY A 278 4.79 -11.27 -19.57
N ASN A 279 6.05 -11.15 -19.98
CA ASN A 279 7.18 -11.88 -19.41
C ASN A 279 7.69 -11.19 -18.15
N LEU A 280 8.07 -11.97 -17.14
CA LEU A 280 8.69 -11.42 -15.93
C LEU A 280 10.04 -10.78 -16.25
N ILE A 281 10.29 -9.63 -15.64
CA ILE A 281 11.57 -8.92 -15.69
C ILE A 281 12.38 -9.39 -14.48
N ALA A 282 13.62 -9.82 -14.73
CA ALA A 282 14.53 -10.21 -13.66
C ALA A 282 14.80 -9.01 -12.75
N GLN A 283 14.67 -9.19 -11.44
CA GLN A 283 15.11 -8.20 -10.48
C GLN A 283 16.62 -8.30 -10.33
N HIS A 284 17.31 -7.17 -10.54
CA HIS A 284 18.75 -7.02 -10.39
C HIS A 284 19.11 -6.62 -8.96
#